data_AF-A0A1I6IH55-F1
#
_entry.id   AF-A0A1I6IH55-F1
#
_cell.length_a   1.000
_cell.length_b   1.000
_cell.length_c   1.000
_cell.angle_alpha   90.00
_cell.angle_beta   90.00
_cell.angle_gamma   90.00
#
_symmetry.space_group_name_H-M   'P 1'
#
loop_
_entity.id
_entity.type
_entity.pdbx_description
1 polymer ?
#
loop_
_entity_poly.entity_id
_entity_poly.type
_entity_poly.pdbx_seq_one_letter_code
_entity_poly.pdbx_strand_id
1 'polypeptide(L)'
;MNRNVRIPHVAVDLSDRRVISWRLLAAVLAVEVVLSAAFNLVVFRSEWFLETVFRPVFVATGGLVGPTLLVNAVNVLLVLVGLLILVGGLRLRDLGLERSKLPLAAAVTAGLWATIQVVGAAVAYVQTGSVALDPLWSTAGVGAVLGLLVAQLFGNALFEEVLYRAVLLDQLVLKLRHRRRGFLLALVGSQAVFSLLHVPNRLYQGFPLDALLVSLGMLFLMGLLFALVYHRTGNLLVAVGVHAVGNAPTMLVETPVSGNFLTVVLAVVLVVVWPVVSGSRGSGPQSSDEVRPTA
;
A
#
# COMPACT_ATOMS: atom_id res chain seq x y z
N MET A 1 -32.55 -4.68 3.14
CA MET A 1 -32.12 -5.53 4.27
C MET A 1 -30.60 -5.69 4.23
N ASN A 2 -29.88 -4.80 4.91
CA ASN A 2 -28.42 -4.87 5.06
C ASN A 2 -28.09 -5.87 6.17
N ARG A 3 -27.77 -7.12 5.83
CA ARG A 3 -27.10 -8.01 6.79
C ARG A 3 -25.61 -7.66 6.78
N ASN A 4 -25.12 -7.20 7.92
CA ASN A 4 -23.71 -6.89 8.17
C ASN A 4 -22.84 -8.08 7.72
N VAL A 5 -21.98 -7.86 6.72
CA VAL A 5 -20.98 -8.85 6.31
C VAL A 5 -19.81 -8.73 7.29
N ARG A 6 -19.90 -9.41 8.44
CA ARG A 6 -18.72 -9.67 9.27
C ARG A 6 -18.06 -10.94 8.76
N ILE A 7 -16.95 -10.80 8.03
CA ILE A 7 -16.08 -11.94 7.72
C ILE A 7 -15.30 -12.25 9.00
N PRO A 8 -15.38 -13.48 9.56
CA PRO A 8 -14.64 -13.84 10.75
C PRO A 8 -13.15 -13.50 10.58
N HIS A 9 -12.54 -12.87 11.57
CA HIS A 9 -11.12 -12.47 11.61
C HIS A 9 -10.70 -11.33 10.65
N VAL A 10 -11.63 -10.65 9.99
CA VAL A 10 -11.36 -9.42 9.22
C VAL A 10 -11.74 -8.20 10.04
N ALA A 11 -10.78 -7.30 10.28
CA ALA A 11 -10.99 -6.07 11.07
C ALA A 11 -11.62 -4.92 10.27
N VAL A 12 -11.62 -5.01 8.94
CA VAL A 12 -12.25 -4.01 8.06
C VAL A 12 -13.76 -4.19 8.08
N ASP A 13 -14.48 -3.12 8.46
CA ASP A 13 -15.93 -3.05 8.37
C ASP A 13 -16.36 -2.54 6.98
N LEU A 14 -17.03 -3.39 6.22
CA LEU A 14 -17.54 -3.07 4.89
C LEU A 14 -19.04 -2.73 4.87
N SER A 15 -19.72 -2.74 6.02
CA SER A 15 -21.19 -2.60 6.08
C SER A 15 -21.72 -1.24 5.61
N ASP A 16 -20.96 -0.16 5.84
CA ASP A 16 -21.29 1.21 5.43
C ASP A 16 -20.59 1.63 4.11
N ARG A 17 -19.89 0.70 3.44
CA ARG A 17 -19.18 1.00 2.18
C ARG A 17 -20.14 1.13 1.01
N ARG A 18 -20.02 2.23 0.26
CA ARG A 18 -20.75 2.41 -1.00
C ARG A 18 -20.27 1.43 -2.06
N VAL A 19 -21.21 0.81 -2.78
CA VAL A 19 -20.90 -0.10 -3.90
C VAL A 19 -21.01 0.66 -5.22
N ILE A 20 -19.92 0.71 -5.99
CA ILE A 20 -19.92 1.31 -7.33
C ILE A 20 -20.36 0.30 -8.40
N SER A 21 -20.71 0.77 -9.60
CA SER A 21 -21.07 -0.14 -10.71
C SER A 21 -19.86 -0.90 -11.25
N TRP A 22 -20.07 -2.07 -11.88
CA TRP A 22 -18.99 -2.78 -12.59
C TRP A 22 -18.40 -1.95 -13.73
N ARG A 23 -19.23 -1.14 -14.40
CA ARG A 23 -18.80 -0.24 -15.48
C ARG A 23 -17.81 0.80 -14.96
N LEU A 24 -18.12 1.43 -13.82
CA LEU A 24 -17.21 2.42 -13.23
C LEU A 24 -15.91 1.77 -12.75
N LEU A 25 -15.98 0.61 -12.09
CA LEU A 25 -14.78 -0.12 -11.67
C LEU A 25 -13.88 -0.49 -12.87
N ALA A 26 -14.47 -0.97 -13.96
CA ALA A 26 -13.73 -1.27 -15.19
C ALA A 26 -13.13 0.00 -15.83
N ALA A 27 -13.88 1.11 -15.85
CA ALA A 27 -13.39 2.39 -16.36
C ALA A 27 -12.20 2.93 -15.54
N VAL A 28 -12.27 2.84 -14.20
CA VAL A 28 -11.18 3.20 -13.30
C VAL A 28 -9.91 2.39 -13.61
N LEU A 29 -10.04 1.06 -13.74
CA LEU A 29 -8.89 0.21 -14.08
C LEU A 29 -8.35 0.50 -15.48
N ALA A 30 -9.21 0.73 -16.47
CA ALA A 30 -8.77 1.06 -17.83
C ALA A 30 -8.02 2.39 -17.88
N VAL A 31 -8.52 3.41 -17.17
CA VAL A 31 -7.82 4.70 -17.03
C VAL A 31 -6.48 4.51 -16.35
N GLU A 32 -6.40 3.69 -15.29
CA GLU A 32 -5.13 3.38 -14.63
C GLU A 32 -4.13 2.68 -15.56
N VAL A 33 -4.56 1.70 -16.37
CA VAL A 33 -3.69 1.08 -17.38
C VAL A 33 -3.11 2.13 -18.31
N VAL A 34 -3.95 3.03 -18.82
CA VAL A 34 -3.55 4.08 -19.77
C VAL A 34 -2.59 5.06 -19.12
N LEU A 35 -2.90 5.55 -17.91
CA LEU A 35 -2.05 6.47 -17.17
C LEU A 35 -0.70 5.82 -16.82
N SER A 36 -0.70 4.61 -16.28
CA SER A 36 0.52 3.86 -15.97
C SER A 36 1.39 3.66 -17.22
N ALA A 37 0.80 3.26 -18.35
CA ALA A 37 1.53 3.12 -19.61
C ALA A 37 2.07 4.46 -20.11
N ALA A 38 1.26 5.52 -20.09
CA ALA A 38 1.69 6.85 -20.52
C ALA A 38 2.83 7.39 -19.64
N PHE A 39 2.73 7.25 -18.32
CA PHE A 39 3.77 7.71 -17.41
C PHE A 39 5.08 6.95 -17.60
N ASN A 40 5.02 5.62 -17.66
CA ASN A 40 6.23 4.79 -17.79
C ASN A 40 6.85 4.85 -19.18
N LEU A 41 6.05 4.80 -20.24
CA LEU A 41 6.58 4.64 -21.61
C LEU A 41 6.75 5.97 -22.34
N VAL A 42 6.10 7.05 -21.88
CA VAL A 42 6.16 8.36 -22.53
C VAL A 42 6.77 9.41 -21.60
N VAL A 43 6.17 9.65 -20.43
CA VAL A 43 6.58 10.77 -19.57
C VAL A 43 7.97 10.56 -18.98
N PHE A 44 8.24 9.42 -18.35
CA PHE A 44 9.56 9.11 -17.80
C PHE A 44 10.64 8.81 -18.86
N ARG A 45 10.26 8.65 -20.13
CA ARG A 45 11.22 8.54 -21.26
C ARG A 45 11.53 9.86 -21.93
N SER A 46 10.76 10.90 -21.64
CA SER A 46 10.89 12.18 -22.31
C SER A 46 11.89 13.06 -21.56
N GLU A 47 13.04 13.30 -22.18
CA GLU A 47 14.02 14.30 -21.73
C GLU A 47 13.38 15.67 -21.51
N TRP A 48 12.42 16.04 -22.36
CA TRP A 48 11.68 17.28 -22.22
C TRP A 48 10.90 17.34 -20.89
N PHE A 49 10.19 16.27 -20.51
CA PHE A 49 9.48 16.23 -19.22
C PHE A 49 10.45 16.25 -18.04
N LEU A 50 11.54 15.48 -18.12
CA LEU A 50 12.57 15.43 -17.08
C LEU A 50 13.16 16.82 -16.83
N GLU A 51 13.61 17.51 -17.88
CA GLU A 51 14.31 18.78 -17.77
C GLU A 51 13.39 20.00 -17.57
N THR A 52 12.21 19.99 -18.19
CA THR A 52 11.32 21.18 -18.21
C THR A 52 10.27 21.14 -17.10
N VAL A 53 9.80 19.96 -16.71
CA VAL A 53 8.71 19.82 -15.74
C VAL A 53 9.23 19.35 -14.40
N PHE A 54 9.98 18.24 -14.36
CA PHE A 54 10.36 17.63 -13.08
C PHE A 54 11.56 18.30 -12.43
N ARG A 55 12.64 18.54 -13.18
CA ARG A 55 13.88 19.10 -12.63
C ARG A 55 13.69 20.46 -11.96
N PRO A 56 12.93 21.43 -12.51
CA PRO A 56 12.75 22.72 -11.86
C PRO A 56 12.04 22.60 -10.50
N VAL A 57 11.01 21.74 -10.42
CA VAL A 57 10.27 21.50 -9.16
C VAL A 57 11.15 20.76 -8.15
N PHE A 58 11.89 19.75 -8.60
CA PHE A 58 12.81 18.99 -7.75
C PHE A 58 13.87 19.91 -7.15
N VAL A 59 14.52 20.75 -7.96
CA VAL A 59 15.53 21.72 -7.48
C VAL A 59 14.90 22.76 -6.56
N ALA A 60 13.75 23.35 -6.93
CA ALA A 60 13.08 24.39 -6.13
C ALA A 60 12.62 23.89 -4.75
N THR A 61 12.36 22.58 -4.62
CA THR A 61 11.94 21.95 -3.36
C THR A 61 13.08 21.29 -2.60
N GLY A 62 14.32 21.47 -3.04
CA GLY A 62 15.50 20.81 -2.45
C GLY A 62 15.45 19.29 -2.54
N GLY A 63 14.71 18.74 -3.50
CA GLY A 63 14.55 17.30 -3.74
C GLY A 63 13.29 16.68 -3.12
N LEU A 64 12.51 17.43 -2.33
CA LEU A 64 11.33 16.89 -1.64
C LEU A 64 10.21 16.48 -2.60
N VAL A 65 10.04 17.19 -3.72
CA VAL A 65 9.01 16.91 -4.73
C VAL A 65 9.68 16.37 -5.98
N GLY A 66 9.68 15.05 -6.12
CA GLY A 66 10.22 14.34 -7.29
C GLY A 66 9.18 13.94 -8.34
N PRO A 67 9.65 13.40 -9.48
CA PRO A 67 8.79 12.92 -10.57
C PRO A 67 7.68 11.97 -10.11
N THR A 68 8.01 11.04 -9.21
CA THR A 68 7.06 10.05 -8.68
C THR A 68 5.89 10.69 -7.94
N LEU A 69 6.15 11.72 -7.12
CA LEU A 69 5.09 12.42 -6.39
C LEU A 69 4.20 13.21 -7.37
N LEU A 70 4.80 13.89 -8.34
CA LEU A 70 4.05 14.69 -9.32
C LEU A 70 3.14 13.83 -10.20
N VAL A 71 3.66 12.71 -10.71
CA VAL A 71 2.87 11.77 -11.50
C VAL A 71 1.74 11.15 -10.67
N ASN A 72 2.02 10.75 -9.43
CA ASN A 72 0.97 10.19 -8.58
C ASN A 72 -0.04 11.25 -8.10
N ALA A 73 0.33 12.53 -8.02
CA ALA A 73 -0.64 13.60 -7.80
C ALA A 73 -1.67 13.66 -8.94
N VAL A 74 -1.24 13.45 -10.20
CA VAL A 74 -2.17 13.33 -11.34
C VAL A 74 -3.10 12.12 -11.17
N ASN A 75 -2.58 10.96 -10.77
CA ASN A 75 -3.40 9.78 -10.48
C ASN A 75 -4.43 10.05 -9.38
N VAL A 76 -4.02 10.69 -8.28
CA VAL A 76 -4.93 11.07 -7.19
C VAL A 76 -6.02 12.02 -7.69
N LEU A 77 -5.67 13.03 -8.49
CA LEU A 77 -6.65 13.99 -9.01
C LEU A 77 -7.62 13.35 -10.01
N LEU A 78 -7.13 12.59 -10.98
CA LEU A 78 -7.96 12.05 -12.06
C LEU A 78 -8.76 10.83 -11.61
N VAL A 79 -8.11 9.85 -10.99
CA VAL A 79 -8.74 8.58 -10.63
C VAL A 79 -9.46 8.71 -9.29
N LEU A 80 -8.77 9.21 -8.27
CA LEU A 80 -9.33 9.25 -6.92
C LEU A 80 -10.38 10.35 -6.77
N VAL A 81 -10.04 11.59 -7.08
CA VAL A 81 -10.98 12.70 -6.99
C VAL A 81 -11.98 12.65 -8.14
N GLY A 82 -11.52 12.59 -9.39
CA GLY A 82 -12.39 12.58 -10.57
C GLY A 82 -13.33 11.38 -10.64
N LEU A 83 -12.79 10.17 -10.86
CA LEU A 83 -13.63 9.01 -11.13
C LEU A 83 -14.29 8.41 -9.88
N LEU A 84 -13.57 8.31 -8.78
CA LEU A 84 -14.09 7.62 -7.59
C LEU A 84 -14.98 8.52 -6.74
N ILE A 85 -14.55 9.75 -6.44
CA ILE A 85 -15.32 10.68 -5.61
C ILE A 85 -16.39 11.42 -6.43
N LEU A 86 -16.01 12.16 -7.47
CA LEU A 86 -16.96 13.02 -8.20
C LEU A 86 -17.94 12.20 -9.06
N VAL A 87 -17.46 11.22 -9.82
CA VAL A 87 -18.33 10.36 -10.66
C VAL A 87 -18.93 9.21 -9.86
N GLY A 88 -18.14 8.54 -9.02
CA GLY A 88 -18.58 7.38 -8.23
C GLY A 88 -19.35 7.72 -6.95
N GLY A 89 -19.33 8.97 -6.51
CA GLY A 89 -19.99 9.40 -5.28
C GLY A 89 -19.42 8.73 -4.02
N LEU A 90 -18.18 8.24 -4.08
CA LEU A 90 -17.48 7.68 -2.93
C LEU A 90 -17.02 8.78 -1.98
N ARG A 91 -17.07 8.48 -0.67
CA ARG A 91 -16.55 9.35 0.38
C ARG A 91 -15.13 8.92 0.73
N LEU A 92 -14.35 9.78 1.38
CA LEU A 92 -13.00 9.42 1.87
C LEU A 92 -13.01 8.16 2.74
N ARG A 93 -14.05 7.97 3.55
CA ARG A 93 -14.22 6.73 4.32
C ARG A 93 -14.32 5.51 3.41
N ASP A 94 -15.06 5.57 2.30
CA ASP A 94 -15.23 4.46 1.36
C ASP A 94 -13.91 4.04 0.74
N LEU A 95 -12.96 4.98 0.67
CA LEU A 95 -11.59 4.80 0.21
C LEU A 95 -10.64 4.37 1.34
N GLY A 96 -11.13 3.99 2.52
CA GLY A 96 -10.31 3.61 3.67
C GLY A 96 -9.58 4.77 4.36
N LEU A 97 -9.83 6.01 3.94
CA LEU A 97 -9.17 7.21 4.46
C LEU A 97 -9.98 7.79 5.63
N GLU A 98 -9.64 7.36 6.84
CA GLU A 98 -10.30 7.77 8.08
C GLU A 98 -9.32 8.50 9.00
N ARG A 99 -9.61 9.78 9.30
CA ARG A 99 -8.73 10.62 10.14
C ARG A 99 -8.51 10.06 11.55
N SER A 100 -9.52 9.41 12.12
CA SER A 100 -9.44 8.76 13.44
C SER A 100 -8.41 7.63 13.50
N LYS A 101 -8.05 7.03 12.35
CA LYS A 101 -7.09 5.94 12.24
C LYS A 101 -5.66 6.43 11.97
N LEU A 102 -5.47 7.73 11.72
CA LEU A 102 -4.18 8.32 11.39
C LEU A 102 -3.14 8.20 12.53
N PRO A 103 -3.45 8.47 13.82
CA PRO A 103 -2.45 8.39 14.89
C PRO A 103 -1.87 6.98 15.03
N LEU A 104 -2.72 5.94 14.95
CA LEU A 104 -2.29 4.56 15.00
C LEU A 104 -1.42 4.20 13.78
N ALA A 105 -1.82 4.63 12.58
CA ALA A 105 -1.05 4.40 11.37
C ALA A 105 0.33 5.07 11.43
N ALA A 106 0.39 6.33 11.89
CA ALA A 106 1.63 7.06 12.09
C ALA A 106 2.54 6.35 13.10
N ALA A 107 1.99 5.91 14.24
CA ALA A 107 2.75 5.18 15.25
C ALA A 107 3.30 3.85 14.73
N VAL A 108 2.50 3.05 14.01
CA VAL A 108 2.96 1.77 13.42
C VAL A 108 4.02 2.01 12.35
N THR A 109 3.83 3.02 11.49
CA THR A 109 4.78 3.35 10.41
C THR A 109 6.11 3.82 10.98
N ALA A 110 6.07 4.77 11.93
CA ALA A 110 7.26 5.27 12.60
C ALA A 110 7.96 4.18 13.42
N GLY A 111 7.21 3.31 14.10
CA GLY A 111 7.76 2.18 14.85
C GLY A 111 8.44 1.16 13.95
N LEU A 112 7.82 0.82 12.81
CA LEU A 112 8.42 -0.06 11.81
C LEU A 112 9.70 0.55 11.25
N TRP A 113 9.65 1.83 10.83
CA TRP A 113 10.81 2.54 10.32
C TRP A 113 11.95 2.59 11.35
N ALA A 114 11.66 2.99 12.60
CA ALA A 114 12.66 3.02 13.66
C ALA A 114 13.28 1.64 13.91
N THR A 115 12.46 0.58 13.88
CA THR A 115 12.93 -0.80 14.07
C THR A 115 13.90 -1.21 12.95
N ILE A 116 13.60 -0.92 11.68
CA ILE A 116 14.53 -1.24 10.60
C ILE A 116 15.84 -0.45 10.72
N GLN A 117 15.81 0.81 11.20
CA GLN A 117 17.03 1.58 11.44
C GLN A 117 17.89 0.94 12.54
N VAL A 118 17.27 0.57 13.67
CA VAL A 118 17.98 -0.06 14.79
C VAL A 118 18.59 -1.40 14.38
N VAL A 119 17.82 -2.24 13.68
CA VAL A 119 18.32 -3.53 13.20
C VAL A 119 19.45 -3.33 12.18
N GLY A 120 19.29 -2.40 11.24
CA GLY A 120 20.31 -2.07 10.25
C GLY A 120 21.62 -1.62 10.89
N ALA A 121 21.55 -0.75 11.91
CA ALA A 121 22.71 -0.27 12.65
C ALA A 121 23.37 -1.37 13.49
N ALA A 122 22.58 -2.21 14.15
CA ALA A 122 23.10 -3.35 14.91
C ALA A 122 23.85 -4.33 14.00
N VAL A 123 23.29 -4.66 12.83
CA VAL A 123 23.95 -5.55 11.87
C VAL A 123 25.22 -4.93 11.31
N ALA A 124 25.18 -3.63 10.95
CA ALA A 124 26.37 -2.92 10.47
C ALA A 124 27.49 -2.99 11.52
N TYR A 125 27.18 -2.66 12.78
CA TYR A 125 28.17 -2.70 13.87
C TYR A 125 28.74 -4.10 14.09
N VAL A 126 27.89 -5.14 14.11
CA VAL A 126 28.34 -6.53 14.33
C VAL A 126 29.25 -7.01 13.18
N GLN A 127 28.98 -6.62 11.95
CA GLN A 127 29.72 -7.12 10.78
C GLN A 127 30.98 -6.31 10.46
N THR A 128 30.96 -4.99 10.68
CA THR A 128 32.06 -4.09 10.26
C THR A 128 32.81 -3.48 11.44
N GLY A 129 32.30 -3.61 12.67
CA GLY A 129 32.85 -2.98 13.87
C GLY A 129 32.54 -1.48 14.00
N SER A 130 31.77 -0.90 13.07
CA SER A 130 31.42 0.52 13.08
C SER A 130 30.03 0.79 12.49
N VAL A 131 29.49 1.98 12.77
CA VAL A 131 28.23 2.45 12.17
C VAL A 131 28.55 3.73 11.40
N ALA A 132 28.41 3.67 10.08
CA ALA A 132 28.56 4.80 9.18
C ALA A 132 27.20 5.26 8.65
N LEU A 133 27.07 6.55 8.35
CA LEU A 133 25.88 7.07 7.67
C LEU A 133 25.84 6.53 6.23
N ASP A 134 24.64 6.21 5.75
CA ASP A 134 24.47 5.75 4.37
C ASP A 134 24.94 6.85 3.39
N PRO A 135 25.85 6.56 2.44
CA PRO A 135 26.35 7.55 1.48
C PRO A 135 25.26 8.21 0.63
N LEU A 136 24.06 7.61 0.52
CA LEU A 136 22.93 8.19 -0.18
C LEU A 136 22.56 9.58 0.38
N TRP A 137 22.70 9.81 1.69
CA TRP A 137 22.36 11.09 2.33
C TRP A 137 23.25 12.24 1.87
N SER A 138 24.53 11.98 1.58
CA SER A 138 25.48 12.99 1.09
C SER A 138 25.47 13.09 -0.44
N THR A 139 25.35 11.97 -1.14
CA THR A 139 25.40 11.93 -2.61
C THR A 139 24.11 12.42 -3.28
N ALA A 140 22.94 12.02 -2.77
CA ALA A 140 21.65 12.51 -3.29
C ALA A 140 21.18 13.78 -2.56
N GLY A 141 21.60 13.97 -1.31
CA GLY A 141 21.18 15.08 -0.45
C GLY A 141 19.94 14.73 0.37
N VAL A 142 19.86 15.32 1.57
CA VAL A 142 18.81 15.05 2.57
C VAL A 142 17.40 15.21 2.01
N GLY A 143 17.14 16.31 1.29
CA GLY A 143 15.80 16.58 0.75
C GLY A 143 15.38 15.59 -0.33
N ALA A 144 16.31 15.07 -1.14
CA ALA A 144 16.02 14.03 -2.11
C ALA A 144 15.67 12.69 -1.43
N VAL A 145 16.43 12.29 -0.41
CA VAL A 145 16.17 11.04 0.35
C VAL A 145 14.83 11.10 1.06
N LEU A 146 14.53 12.21 1.74
CA LEU A 146 13.22 12.41 2.36
C LEU A 146 12.11 12.50 1.31
N GLY A 147 12.39 13.12 0.16
CA GLY A 147 11.49 13.21 -0.99
C GLY A 147 11.04 11.84 -1.51
N LEU A 148 11.90 10.81 -1.46
CA LEU A 148 11.53 9.44 -1.81
C LEU A 148 10.43 8.91 -0.89
N LEU A 149 10.57 9.06 0.42
CA LEU A 149 9.57 8.60 1.38
C LEU A 149 8.27 9.41 1.28
N VAL A 150 8.37 10.73 1.11
CA VAL A 150 7.21 11.61 0.88
C VAL A 150 6.45 11.21 -0.39
N ALA A 151 7.18 10.93 -1.48
CA ALA A 151 6.58 10.48 -2.74
C ALA A 151 5.83 9.15 -2.60
N GLN A 152 6.25 8.28 -1.68
CA GLN A 152 5.53 7.05 -1.38
C GLN A 152 4.30 7.31 -0.49
N LEU A 153 4.48 7.99 0.65
CA LEU A 153 3.43 8.21 1.65
C LEU A 153 2.25 9.02 1.12
N PHE A 154 2.50 9.97 0.21
CA PHE A 154 1.47 10.87 -0.32
C PHE A 154 1.23 10.70 -1.82
N GLY A 155 1.98 9.83 -2.48
CA GLY A 155 1.85 9.53 -3.89
C GLY A 155 1.64 8.05 -4.11
N ASN A 156 2.71 7.32 -4.44
CA ASN A 156 2.63 5.97 -4.99
C ASN A 156 1.94 4.96 -4.07
N ALA A 157 2.48 4.74 -2.87
CA ALA A 157 1.90 3.78 -1.93
C ALA A 157 0.48 4.19 -1.50
N LEU A 158 0.23 5.48 -1.27
CA LEU A 158 -1.12 5.97 -0.95
C LEU A 158 -2.12 5.63 -2.06
N PHE A 159 -1.78 6.00 -3.29
CA PHE A 159 -2.65 5.80 -4.43
C PHE A 159 -2.92 4.31 -4.68
N GLU A 160 -1.87 3.49 -4.72
CA GLU A 160 -1.99 2.06 -4.96
C GLU A 160 -2.80 1.37 -3.86
N GLU A 161 -2.53 1.64 -2.58
CA GLU A 161 -3.29 1.00 -1.50
C GLU A 161 -4.77 1.42 -1.54
N VAL A 162 -5.09 2.68 -1.82
CA VAL A 162 -6.49 3.10 -2.02
C VAL A 162 -7.12 2.35 -3.19
N LEU A 163 -6.49 2.35 -4.36
CA LEU A 163 -7.05 1.76 -5.57
C LEU A 163 -7.23 0.25 -5.44
N TYR A 164 -6.22 -0.46 -4.94
CA TYR A 164 -6.23 -1.92 -4.95
C TYR A 164 -6.86 -2.52 -3.70
N ARG A 165 -6.71 -1.91 -2.51
CA ARG A 165 -7.22 -2.49 -1.27
C ARG A 165 -8.59 -1.92 -0.94
N ALA A 166 -8.68 -0.60 -0.74
CA ALA A 166 -9.94 -0.01 -0.32
C ALA A 166 -10.99 0.09 -1.44
N VAL A 167 -10.58 0.10 -2.71
CA VAL A 167 -11.51 0.10 -3.85
C VAL A 167 -11.62 -1.28 -4.46
N LEU A 168 -10.61 -1.78 -5.16
CA LEU A 168 -10.75 -3.01 -5.95
C LEU A 168 -11.10 -4.22 -5.07
N LEU A 169 -10.30 -4.51 -4.04
CA LEU A 169 -10.54 -5.64 -3.15
C LEU A 169 -11.89 -5.52 -2.42
N ASP A 170 -12.16 -4.41 -1.75
CA ASP A 170 -13.42 -4.22 -1.02
C ASP A 170 -14.66 -4.31 -1.94
N GLN A 171 -14.61 -3.72 -3.14
CA GLN A 171 -15.70 -3.83 -4.12
C GLN A 171 -15.87 -5.27 -4.60
N LEU A 172 -14.79 -6.01 -4.88
CA LEU A 172 -14.87 -7.41 -5.25
C LEU A 172 -15.43 -8.26 -4.11
N VAL A 173 -15.04 -8.02 -2.86
CA VAL A 173 -15.60 -8.71 -1.68
C VAL A 173 -17.11 -8.48 -1.61
N LEU A 174 -17.56 -7.22 -1.71
CA LEU A 174 -18.98 -6.87 -1.66
C LEU A 174 -19.78 -7.49 -2.80
N LYS A 175 -19.23 -7.50 -4.01
CA LYS A 175 -19.88 -8.04 -5.23
C LYS A 175 -19.89 -9.56 -5.28
N LEU A 176 -18.90 -10.21 -4.67
CA LEU A 176 -18.73 -11.67 -4.67
C LEU A 176 -19.24 -12.33 -3.39
N ARG A 177 -19.76 -11.57 -2.43
CA ARG A 177 -20.16 -12.05 -1.08
C ARG A 177 -21.09 -13.26 -1.04
N HIS A 178 -21.91 -13.46 -2.09
CA HIS A 178 -22.84 -14.58 -2.18
C HIS A 178 -22.22 -15.85 -2.78
N ARG A 179 -20.97 -15.80 -3.24
CA ARG A 179 -20.26 -16.96 -3.77
C ARG A 179 -19.52 -17.69 -2.67
N ARG A 180 -19.55 -19.02 -2.69
CA ARG A 180 -18.87 -19.89 -1.71
C ARG A 180 -17.39 -19.54 -1.49
N ARG A 181 -16.69 -19.11 -2.55
CA ARG A 181 -15.27 -18.69 -2.51
C ARG A 181 -15.10 -17.19 -2.81
N GLY A 182 -16.14 -16.38 -2.59
CA GLY A 182 -16.19 -14.98 -3.02
C GLY A 182 -15.05 -14.13 -2.49
N PHE A 183 -14.72 -14.27 -1.21
CA PHE A 183 -13.59 -13.57 -0.59
C PHE A 183 -12.25 -13.99 -1.20
N LEU A 184 -12.00 -15.30 -1.35
CA LEU A 184 -10.76 -15.80 -1.96
C LEU A 184 -10.61 -15.31 -3.41
N LEU A 185 -11.69 -15.31 -4.18
CA LEU A 185 -11.71 -14.79 -5.55
C LEU A 185 -11.45 -13.28 -5.58
N ALA A 186 -11.99 -12.52 -4.64
CA ALA A 186 -11.73 -11.08 -4.52
C ALA A 186 -10.25 -10.82 -4.18
N LEU A 187 -9.71 -11.54 -3.20
CA LEU A 187 -8.32 -11.43 -2.76
C LEU A 187 -7.35 -11.73 -3.91
N VAL A 188 -7.48 -12.91 -4.52
CA VAL A 188 -6.61 -13.34 -5.63
C VAL A 188 -6.79 -12.44 -6.84
N GLY A 189 -8.05 -12.12 -7.21
CA GLY A 189 -8.34 -11.26 -8.36
C GLY A 189 -7.74 -9.87 -8.23
N SER A 190 -7.86 -9.25 -7.05
CA SER A 190 -7.28 -7.93 -6.81
C SER A 190 -5.76 -7.93 -6.89
N GLN A 191 -5.09 -8.96 -6.38
CA GLN A 191 -3.62 -9.03 -6.41
C GLN A 191 -3.10 -9.37 -7.81
N ALA A 192 -3.85 -10.17 -8.57
CA ALA A 192 -3.54 -10.42 -9.98
C ALA A 192 -3.61 -9.13 -10.80
N VAL A 193 -4.67 -8.32 -10.62
CA VAL A 193 -4.79 -7.02 -11.29
C VAL A 193 -3.66 -6.07 -10.87
N PHE A 194 -3.36 -5.98 -9.57
CA PHE A 194 -2.23 -5.20 -9.05
C PHE A 194 -0.92 -5.58 -9.75
N SER A 195 -0.57 -6.87 -9.76
CA SER A 195 0.66 -7.36 -10.37
C SER A 195 0.70 -7.07 -11.88
N LEU A 196 -0.37 -7.40 -12.62
CA LEU A 196 -0.41 -7.20 -14.06
C LEU A 196 -0.33 -5.73 -14.48
N LEU A 197 -0.82 -4.80 -13.67
CA LEU A 197 -0.71 -3.36 -13.93
C LEU A 197 0.72 -2.81 -13.86
N HIS A 198 1.67 -3.60 -13.34
CA HIS A 198 3.09 -3.26 -13.34
C HIS A 198 3.82 -3.67 -14.61
N VAL A 199 3.20 -4.44 -15.52
CA VAL A 199 3.84 -4.88 -16.77
C VAL A 199 4.43 -3.70 -17.56
N PRO A 200 3.74 -2.55 -17.76
CA PRO A 200 4.33 -1.41 -18.47
C PRO A 200 5.61 -0.88 -17.80
N ASN A 201 5.64 -0.81 -16.47
CA ASN A 201 6.82 -0.38 -15.72
C ASN A 201 8.00 -1.38 -15.86
N ARG A 202 7.73 -2.68 -15.81
CA ARG A 202 8.77 -3.72 -15.98
C ARG A 202 9.32 -3.77 -17.40
N LEU A 203 8.46 -3.58 -18.40
CA LEU A 203 8.88 -3.42 -19.78
C LEU A 203 9.69 -2.13 -19.98
N TYR A 204 9.28 -1.03 -19.34
CA TYR A 204 10.03 0.22 -19.33
C TYR A 204 11.44 0.03 -18.75
N GLN A 205 11.55 -0.71 -17.63
CA GLN A 205 12.81 -1.06 -16.97
C GLN A 205 13.65 -2.12 -17.74
N GLY A 206 13.17 -2.62 -18.88
CA GLY A 206 13.93 -3.55 -19.72
C GLY A 206 14.04 -4.97 -19.17
N PHE A 207 13.08 -5.41 -18.34
CA PHE A 207 13.11 -6.77 -17.79
C PHE A 207 13.01 -7.83 -18.90
N PRO A 208 13.89 -8.85 -18.94
CA PRO A 208 13.69 -10.02 -19.78
C PRO A 208 12.46 -10.82 -19.29
N LEU A 209 11.93 -11.69 -20.15
CA LEU A 209 10.64 -12.36 -19.91
C LEU A 209 10.63 -13.22 -18.64
N ASP A 210 11.71 -13.93 -18.34
CA ASP A 210 11.88 -14.74 -17.13
C ASP A 210 11.91 -13.87 -15.86
N ALA A 211 12.69 -12.79 -15.86
CA ALA A 211 12.74 -11.84 -14.76
C ALA A 211 11.40 -11.10 -14.59
N LEU A 212 10.68 -10.83 -15.68
CA LEU A 212 9.33 -10.26 -15.65
C LEU A 212 8.39 -11.18 -14.87
N LEU A 213 8.35 -12.48 -15.18
CA LEU A 213 7.48 -13.43 -14.49
C LEU A 213 7.80 -13.53 -12.98
N VAL A 214 9.09 -13.59 -12.62
CA VAL A 214 9.51 -13.59 -11.21
C VAL A 214 9.08 -12.29 -10.52
N SER A 215 9.28 -11.15 -11.18
CA SER A 215 8.88 -9.84 -10.65
C SER A 215 7.38 -9.74 -10.42
N LEU A 216 6.56 -10.20 -11.38
CA LEU A 216 5.10 -10.24 -11.26
C LEU A 216 4.65 -11.18 -10.14
N GLY A 217 5.31 -12.33 -9.97
CA GLY A 217 5.07 -13.23 -8.85
C GLY A 217 5.34 -12.57 -7.50
N MET A 218 6.48 -11.88 -7.37
CA MET A 218 6.83 -11.14 -6.16
C MET A 218 5.85 -9.99 -5.88
N LEU A 219 5.43 -9.24 -6.91
CA LEU A 219 4.40 -8.20 -6.77
C LEU A 219 3.06 -8.77 -6.32
N PHE A 220 2.66 -9.94 -6.84
CA PHE A 220 1.44 -10.62 -6.38
C PHE A 220 1.54 -10.98 -4.88
N LEU A 221 2.68 -11.51 -4.44
CA LEU A 221 2.92 -11.84 -3.02
C LEU A 221 2.95 -10.59 -2.14
N MET A 222 3.57 -9.49 -2.60
CA MET A 222 3.53 -8.21 -1.88
C MET A 222 2.11 -7.64 -1.79
N GLY A 223 1.34 -7.73 -2.88
CA GLY A 223 -0.07 -7.37 -2.87
C GLY A 223 -0.87 -8.17 -1.83
N LEU A 224 -0.61 -9.47 -1.71
CA LEU A 224 -1.22 -10.30 -0.67
C LEU A 224 -0.82 -9.84 0.74
N LEU A 225 0.47 -9.55 0.96
CA LEU A 225 0.95 -9.05 2.24
C LEU A 225 0.27 -7.72 2.63
N PHE A 226 0.19 -6.77 1.71
CA PHE A 226 -0.44 -5.48 1.97
C PHE A 226 -1.97 -5.60 2.17
N ALA A 227 -2.64 -6.49 1.41
CA ALA A 227 -4.04 -6.82 1.65
C ALA A 227 -4.26 -7.46 3.03
N LEU A 228 -3.35 -8.34 3.47
CA LEU A 228 -3.38 -8.92 4.81
C LEU A 228 -3.17 -7.84 5.88
N VAL A 229 -2.18 -6.96 5.74
CA VAL A 229 -1.97 -5.83 6.66
C VAL A 229 -3.24 -4.97 6.77
N TYR A 230 -3.85 -4.60 5.64
CA TYR A 230 -5.09 -3.82 5.63
C TYR A 230 -6.24 -4.55 6.35
N HIS A 231 -6.54 -5.79 5.96
CA HIS A 231 -7.64 -6.54 6.56
C HIS A 231 -7.40 -6.95 8.01
N ARG A 232 -6.14 -7.09 8.42
CA ARG A 232 -5.76 -7.44 9.78
C ARG A 232 -5.87 -6.26 10.72
N THR A 233 -5.43 -5.08 10.28
CA THR A 233 -5.40 -3.86 11.09
C THR A 233 -6.70 -3.07 11.02
N GLY A 234 -7.52 -3.29 9.99
CA GLY A 234 -8.70 -2.47 9.74
C GLY A 234 -8.35 -1.04 9.32
N ASN A 235 -7.08 -0.78 8.98
CA ASN A 235 -6.54 0.56 8.80
C ASN A 235 -5.72 0.62 7.51
N LEU A 236 -6.29 1.23 6.47
CA LEU A 236 -5.61 1.37 5.18
C LEU A 236 -4.29 2.13 5.31
N LEU A 237 -4.25 3.15 6.18
CA LEU A 237 -3.07 3.99 6.35
C LEU A 237 -1.88 3.21 6.95
N VAL A 238 -2.13 2.10 7.66
CA VAL A 238 -1.05 1.18 8.08
C VAL A 238 -0.46 0.46 6.86
N ALA A 239 -1.29 -0.02 5.94
CA ALA A 239 -0.82 -0.64 4.70
C ALA A 239 -0.04 0.37 3.84
N VAL A 240 -0.51 1.62 3.74
CA VAL A 240 0.22 2.73 3.08
C VAL A 240 1.59 2.92 3.71
N GLY A 241 1.68 2.98 5.04
CA GLY A 241 2.94 3.16 5.75
C GLY A 241 3.92 2.00 5.54
N VAL A 242 3.44 0.76 5.67
CA VAL A 242 4.25 -0.45 5.42
C VAL A 242 4.77 -0.48 3.99
N HIS A 243 3.90 -0.20 3.02
CA HIS A 243 4.27 -0.15 1.61
C HIS A 243 5.28 0.98 1.35
N ALA A 244 5.04 2.18 1.89
CA ALA A 244 5.92 3.32 1.69
C ALA A 244 7.33 3.08 2.25
N VAL A 245 7.44 2.55 3.48
CA VAL A 245 8.73 2.20 4.07
C VAL A 245 9.38 1.03 3.30
N GLY A 246 8.58 0.09 2.78
CA GLY A 246 9.10 -0.98 1.93
C GLY A 246 9.75 -0.46 0.65
N ASN A 247 9.13 0.54 0.00
CA ASN A 247 9.66 1.13 -1.24
C ASN A 247 10.77 2.15 -0.99
N ALA A 248 10.70 2.90 0.12
CA ALA A 248 11.65 3.93 0.48
C ALA A 248 12.04 3.79 1.97
N PRO A 249 12.84 2.77 2.33
CA PRO A 249 13.20 2.52 3.73
C PRO A 249 14.03 3.63 4.35
N THR A 250 14.67 4.47 3.52
CA THR A 250 15.48 5.63 3.95
C THR A 250 16.44 5.26 5.08
N MET A 251 17.23 4.20 4.84
CA MET A 251 18.21 3.71 5.82
C MET A 251 19.16 4.85 6.20
N LEU A 252 19.28 5.11 7.50
CA LEU A 252 20.17 6.14 8.04
C LEU A 252 21.63 5.72 7.97
N VAL A 253 21.86 4.41 8.08
CA VAL A 253 23.17 3.80 8.23
C VAL A 253 23.45 2.89 7.04
N GLU A 254 24.70 2.89 6.60
CA GLU A 254 25.16 1.92 5.62
C GLU A 254 25.11 0.52 6.25
N THR A 255 24.37 -0.39 5.61
CA THR A 255 24.17 -1.73 6.14
C THR A 255 24.05 -2.74 5.00
N PRO A 256 24.61 -3.95 5.16
CA PRO A 256 24.51 -4.99 4.13
C PRO A 256 23.12 -5.64 4.06
N VAL A 257 22.21 -5.29 4.99
CA VAL A 257 20.85 -5.82 5.00
C VAL A 257 19.89 -4.84 4.33
N SER A 258 19.13 -5.33 3.37
CA SER A 258 18.12 -4.53 2.68
C SER A 258 17.00 -4.06 3.62
N GLY A 259 16.75 -2.75 3.66
CA GLY A 259 15.63 -2.17 4.40
C GLY A 259 14.25 -2.63 3.89
N ASN A 260 14.13 -2.91 2.58
CA ASN A 260 12.92 -3.52 2.01
C ASN A 260 12.69 -4.92 2.59
N PHE A 261 13.74 -5.75 2.66
CA PHE A 261 13.65 -7.09 3.24
C PHE A 261 13.23 -7.04 4.71
N LEU A 262 13.86 -6.17 5.52
CA LEU A 262 13.47 -5.98 6.91
C LEU A 262 12.02 -5.53 7.05
N THR A 263 11.55 -4.65 6.17
CA THR A 263 10.16 -4.18 6.15
C THR A 263 9.19 -5.34 5.87
N VAL A 264 9.50 -6.22 4.91
CA VAL A 264 8.69 -7.40 4.62
C VAL A 264 8.61 -8.33 5.83
N VAL A 265 9.75 -8.60 6.48
CA VAL A 265 9.79 -9.44 7.70
C VAL A 265 8.92 -8.81 8.80
N LEU A 266 9.09 -7.52 9.07
CA LEU A 266 8.30 -6.82 10.10
C LEU A 266 6.82 -6.74 9.75
N ALA A 267 6.45 -6.63 8.48
CA ALA A 267 5.06 -6.67 8.04
C ALA A 267 4.42 -8.05 8.27
N VAL A 268 5.15 -9.14 8.04
CA VAL A 268 4.69 -10.49 8.38
C VAL A 268 4.51 -10.62 9.90
N VAL A 269 5.49 -10.17 10.69
CA VAL A 269 5.40 -10.15 12.15
C VAL A 269 4.19 -9.33 12.61
N LEU A 270 3.96 -8.16 12.01
CA LEU A 270 2.80 -7.31 12.28
C LEU A 270 1.50 -8.10 12.05
N VAL A 271 1.34 -8.78 10.91
CA VAL A 271 0.13 -9.57 10.60
C VAL A 271 -0.10 -10.69 11.62
N VAL A 272 0.97 -11.36 12.07
CA VAL A 272 0.90 -12.48 13.02
C VAL A 272 0.62 -12.01 14.45
N VAL A 273 1.26 -10.93 14.90
CA VAL A 273 1.24 -10.45 16.29
C VAL A 273 0.06 -9.51 16.56
N TRP A 274 -0.45 -8.81 15.55
CA TRP A 274 -1.60 -7.89 15.67
C TRP A 274 -2.79 -8.39 16.51
N PRO A 275 -3.31 -9.63 16.38
CA PRO A 275 -4.44 -10.08 17.18
C PRO A 275 -4.19 -10.09 18.68
N VAL A 276 -2.94 -10.37 19.08
CA VAL A 276 -2.56 -10.43 20.48
C VAL A 276 -2.53 -9.01 21.06
N VAL A 277 -1.96 -8.06 20.31
CA VAL A 277 -1.77 -6.68 20.76
C VAL A 277 -3.07 -5.87 20.70
N SER A 278 -3.93 -6.13 19.71
CA SER A 278 -5.22 -5.44 19.55
C SER A 278 -6.34 -5.97 20.45
N GLY A 279 -6.06 -6.96 21.31
CA GLY A 279 -7.06 -7.59 22.17
C GLY A 279 -8.12 -8.40 21.42
N SER A 280 -7.93 -8.64 20.11
CA SER A 280 -8.87 -9.38 19.25
C SER A 280 -8.68 -10.90 19.35
N ARG A 281 -8.52 -11.43 20.58
CA ARG A 281 -8.66 -12.87 20.83
C ARG A 281 -10.11 -13.24 20.57
N GLY A 282 -10.30 -14.24 19.69
CA GLY A 282 -11.58 -14.57 19.09
C GLY A 282 -12.72 -14.62 20.09
N SER A 283 -13.81 -13.91 19.77
CA SER A 283 -15.13 -14.23 20.30
C SER A 283 -15.47 -15.66 19.87
N GLY A 284 -15.07 -16.63 20.69
CA GLY A 284 -15.70 -17.95 20.69
C GLY A 284 -17.20 -17.78 20.92
N PRO A 285 -18.02 -18.73 20.46
CA PRO A 285 -19.46 -18.64 20.66
C PRO A 285 -19.74 -18.59 22.17
N GLN A 286 -20.32 -17.48 22.63
CA GLN A 286 -20.99 -17.46 23.93
C GLN A 286 -22.17 -18.42 23.82
N SER A 287 -21.95 -19.67 24.21
CA SER A 287 -23.03 -20.55 24.62
C SER A 287 -23.43 -20.11 26.02
N SER A 288 -24.47 -19.30 26.11
CA SER A 288 -25.20 -19.08 27.35
C SER A 288 -26.67 -19.41 27.10
N ASP A 289 -26.92 -20.67 26.74
CA ASP A 289 -28.20 -21.32 27.00
C ASP A 289 -27.99 -22.21 28.22
N GLU A 290 -28.04 -21.62 29.41
CA GLU A 290 -28.28 -22.40 30.61
C GLU A 290 -29.08 -21.57 31.63
N VAL A 291 -30.15 -22.23 32.09
CA VAL A 291 -30.92 -21.96 33.32
C VAL A 291 -32.10 -20.97 33.23
N ARG A 292 -33.29 -21.53 33.03
CA ARG A 292 -34.45 -21.27 33.91
C ARG A 292 -35.12 -22.60 34.30
N PRO A 293 -35.12 -23.00 35.58
CA PRO A 293 -36.13 -23.91 36.12
C PRO A 293 -37.31 -23.06 36.57
N THR A 294 -38.46 -23.22 35.92
CA THR A 294 -39.73 -22.78 36.50
C THR A 294 -40.24 -23.88 37.41
N ALA A 295 -40.48 -23.48 38.67
CA ALA A 295 -41.27 -24.20 39.65
C ALA A 295 -42.69 -24.48 39.16
#